data_AF-A0A3N5JM44-F1
#
_entry.id   AF-A0A3N5JM44-F1
#
_cell.length_a   1.000
_cell.length_b   1.000
_cell.length_c   1.000
_cell.angle_alpha   90.00
_cell.angle_beta   90.00
_cell.angle_gamma   90.00
#
_symmetry.space_group_name_H-M   'P 1'
#
loop_
_entity.id
_entity.type
_entity.pdbx_description
1 polymer ?
#
loop_
_entity_poly.entity_id
_entity_poly.type
_entity_poly.pdbx_seq_one_letter_code
_entity_poly.pdbx_strand_id
1 'polypeptide(L)'
;MQVVRLLGMSTLAVATLSMSALAQAPLKLDFPSVSPGIPAYARLELLIPDFDVPKNKEWAAIVFYRNPDCIPEDFNLGTFFDLPINGPGAFGCELLIEGHELWANGPGVDPGPLYVLSRNMTPNLPVWFVSWRELQALFDTGTVTIGALEALPSLVRGWAWSFEEQLHPNGIAPDPAITMNAYGRLEGGGRFELGWHFQASAGLDIVEIKLSPKTKGADPKACNAVPGKSSCPPGRPK
;
A
#
# COMPACT_ATOMS: atom_id res chain seq x y z
N MET A 1 57.07 -25.60 70.49
CA MET A 1 56.41 -26.19 69.30
C MET A 1 54.95 -25.76 69.30
N GLN A 2 54.59 -24.80 68.46
CA GLN A 2 53.21 -24.59 68.00
C GLN A 2 53.29 -23.75 66.73
N VAL A 3 53.01 -24.39 65.59
CA VAL A 3 53.05 -23.80 64.25
C VAL A 3 51.64 -23.34 63.91
N VAL A 4 51.48 -22.03 63.72
CA VAL A 4 50.27 -21.39 63.20
C VAL A 4 50.18 -21.68 61.70
N ARG A 5 49.05 -22.25 61.23
CA ARG A 5 48.73 -22.39 59.80
C ARG A 5 47.67 -21.36 59.41
N LEU A 6 48.06 -20.36 58.61
CA LEU A 6 47.13 -19.51 57.87
C LEU A 6 46.62 -20.26 56.63
N LEU A 7 45.29 -20.33 56.47
CA LEU A 7 44.63 -20.69 55.22
C LEU A 7 44.47 -19.43 54.37
N GLY A 8 45.20 -19.36 53.25
CA GLY A 8 45.02 -18.33 52.23
C GLY A 8 43.88 -18.72 51.28
N MET A 9 42.82 -17.92 51.24
CA MET A 9 41.77 -18.00 50.21
C MET A 9 42.29 -17.34 48.93
N SER A 10 42.48 -18.13 47.87
CA SER A 10 42.71 -17.62 46.52
C SER A 10 41.38 -17.40 45.82
N THR A 11 40.99 -16.15 45.61
CA THR A 11 39.89 -15.75 44.74
C THR A 11 40.36 -15.76 43.28
N LEU A 12 39.89 -16.73 42.49
CA LEU A 12 39.99 -16.67 41.04
C LEU A 12 39.04 -15.58 40.51
N ALA A 13 39.59 -14.52 39.94
CA ALA A 13 38.81 -13.56 39.16
C ALA A 13 38.49 -14.18 37.80
N VAL A 14 37.23 -14.55 37.57
CA VAL A 14 36.73 -14.94 36.25
C VAL A 14 36.48 -13.67 35.45
N ALA A 15 37.33 -13.41 34.46
CA ALA A 15 37.11 -12.35 33.49
C ALA A 15 36.04 -12.80 32.49
N THR A 16 34.81 -12.30 32.63
CA THR A 16 33.77 -12.44 31.62
C THR A 16 34.10 -11.53 30.43
N LEU A 17 34.61 -12.11 29.35
CA LEU A 17 34.67 -11.49 28.04
C LEU A 17 33.25 -11.31 27.51
N SER A 18 32.69 -10.12 27.63
CA SER A 18 31.46 -9.74 26.93
C SER A 18 31.77 -9.61 25.43
N MET A 19 31.47 -10.64 24.65
CA MET A 19 31.37 -10.50 23.20
C MET A 19 30.17 -9.60 22.90
N SER A 20 30.44 -8.33 22.58
CA SER A 20 29.43 -7.46 21.97
C SER A 20 29.13 -8.00 20.58
N ALA A 21 27.93 -8.56 20.38
CA ALA A 21 27.44 -8.84 19.03
C ALA A 21 27.40 -7.51 18.26
N LEU A 22 28.14 -7.42 17.16
CA LEU A 22 28.01 -6.31 16.24
C LEU A 22 26.60 -6.39 15.65
N ALA A 23 25.72 -5.46 16.05
CA ALA A 23 24.44 -5.30 15.39
C ALA A 23 24.71 -4.98 13.92
N GLN A 24 24.37 -5.91 13.02
CA GLN A 24 24.43 -5.66 11.59
C GLN A 24 23.34 -4.63 11.25
N ALA A 25 23.70 -3.61 10.48
CA ALA A 25 22.73 -2.64 10.01
C ALA A 25 21.76 -3.32 9.02
N PRO A 26 20.46 -2.97 9.02
CA PRO A 26 19.50 -3.48 8.05
C PRO A 26 19.97 -3.27 6.61
N LEU A 27 19.79 -4.27 5.76
CA LEU A 27 20.10 -4.21 4.34
C LEU A 27 19.00 -3.41 3.61
N LYS A 28 19.40 -2.32 2.94
CA LYS A 28 18.49 -1.54 2.09
C LYS A 28 18.62 -1.96 0.64
N LEU A 29 17.51 -2.32 0.00
CA LEU A 29 17.44 -2.65 -1.43
C LEU A 29 16.47 -1.70 -2.13
N ASP A 30 16.96 -0.93 -3.10
CA ASP A 30 16.11 -0.09 -3.94
C ASP A 30 15.43 -0.93 -5.04
N PHE A 31 14.17 -0.66 -5.36
CA PHE A 31 13.44 -1.30 -6.47
C PHE A 31 12.93 -0.26 -7.46
N PRO A 32 12.85 -0.58 -8.77
CA PRO A 32 13.18 -1.88 -9.38
C PRO A 32 14.69 -2.10 -9.68
N SER A 33 15.58 -1.18 -9.28
CA SER A 33 16.98 -1.18 -9.72
C SER A 33 17.84 -2.32 -9.15
N VAL A 34 17.59 -2.73 -7.90
CA VAL A 34 18.32 -3.81 -7.21
C VAL A 34 17.40 -4.97 -6.88
N SER A 35 16.22 -4.70 -6.32
CA SER A 35 15.15 -5.68 -6.08
C SER A 35 14.09 -5.58 -7.20
N PRO A 36 13.48 -6.68 -7.65
CA PRO A 36 12.35 -6.63 -8.60
C PRO A 36 11.05 -6.10 -7.97
N GLY A 37 11.08 -5.75 -6.68
CA GLY A 37 9.93 -5.31 -5.89
C GLY A 37 9.02 -6.47 -5.48
N ILE A 38 7.81 -6.14 -5.04
CA ILE A 38 6.83 -7.13 -4.59
C ILE A 38 6.32 -8.01 -5.75
N PRO A 39 6.23 -9.34 -5.60
CA PRO A 39 5.60 -10.23 -6.58
C PRO A 39 4.06 -10.19 -6.47
N ALA A 40 3.48 -9.00 -6.53
CA ALA A 40 2.04 -8.79 -6.47
C ALA A 40 1.61 -7.78 -7.54
N TYR A 41 0.37 -7.92 -8.02
CA TYR A 41 -0.21 -7.01 -9.02
C TYR A 41 -0.86 -5.79 -8.38
N ALA A 42 -1.57 -5.99 -7.27
CA ALA A 42 -2.35 -4.97 -6.61
C ALA A 42 -2.41 -5.20 -5.10
N ARG A 43 -2.73 -4.14 -4.36
CA ARG A 43 -2.97 -4.18 -2.91
C ARG A 43 -4.33 -4.81 -2.60
N LEU A 44 -4.37 -6.14 -2.62
CA LEU A 44 -5.52 -7.00 -2.35
C LEU A 44 -5.05 -8.20 -1.51
N GLU A 45 -4.58 -7.95 -0.29
CA GLU A 45 -4.12 -9.01 0.61
C GLU A 45 -5.29 -9.52 1.45
N LEU A 46 -5.64 -10.80 1.30
CA LEU A 46 -6.73 -11.46 2.07
C LEU A 46 -6.22 -12.52 3.04
N LEU A 47 -4.91 -12.76 3.06
CA LEU A 47 -4.33 -13.94 3.70
C LEU A 47 -4.19 -13.81 5.22
N ILE A 48 -4.41 -12.62 5.78
CA ILE A 48 -4.25 -12.37 7.21
C ILE A 48 -5.50 -11.67 7.75
N PRO A 49 -6.11 -12.16 8.84
CA PRO A 49 -7.20 -11.46 9.51
C PRO A 49 -6.82 -10.00 9.79
N ASP A 50 -7.76 -9.09 9.55
CA ASP A 50 -7.65 -7.66 9.84
C ASP A 50 -6.60 -6.88 9.02
N PHE A 51 -5.98 -7.48 8.00
CA PHE A 51 -5.13 -6.77 7.05
C PHE A 51 -5.82 -6.68 5.70
N ASP A 52 -6.15 -5.46 5.32
CA ASP A 52 -7.33 -5.23 4.49
C ASP A 52 -7.00 -4.39 3.25
N VAL A 53 -8.00 -4.26 2.40
CA VAL A 53 -8.04 -3.27 1.33
C VAL A 53 -8.38 -1.92 1.98
N PRO A 54 -7.74 -0.80 1.58
CA PRO A 54 -8.17 0.51 2.05
C PRO A 54 -9.62 0.74 1.65
N LYS A 55 -10.52 0.77 2.63
CA LYS A 55 -11.96 0.91 2.41
C LYS A 55 -12.65 1.79 3.44
N ASN A 56 -13.77 2.38 3.04
CA ASN A 56 -14.75 2.97 3.93
C ASN A 56 -16.11 2.28 3.75
N LYS A 57 -17.19 2.89 4.26
CA LYS A 57 -18.55 2.30 4.17
C LYS A 57 -19.07 2.16 2.73
N GLU A 58 -18.52 2.90 1.78
CA GLU A 58 -19.01 3.00 0.42
C GLU A 58 -18.04 2.37 -0.57
N TRP A 59 -16.76 2.74 -0.49
CA TRP A 59 -15.73 2.45 -1.46
C TRP A 59 -14.61 1.60 -0.86
N ALA A 60 -14.02 0.75 -1.70
CA ALA A 60 -12.70 0.17 -1.50
C ALA A 60 -11.79 0.62 -2.65
N ALA A 61 -10.53 0.91 -2.33
CA ALA A 61 -9.53 1.32 -3.28
C ALA A 61 -8.54 0.18 -3.56
N ILE A 62 -8.29 -0.08 -4.83
CA ILE A 62 -7.38 -1.13 -5.32
C ILE A 62 -6.22 -0.41 -6.00
N VAL A 63 -5.08 -0.34 -5.32
CA VAL A 63 -3.85 0.23 -5.88
C VAL A 63 -3.10 -0.84 -6.64
N PHE A 64 -2.82 -0.60 -7.92
CA PHE A 64 -2.07 -1.52 -8.76
C PHE A 64 -0.58 -1.18 -8.72
N TYR A 65 0.24 -2.11 -8.22
CA TYR A 65 1.71 -1.99 -8.26
C TYR A 65 2.27 -2.30 -9.63
N ARG A 66 1.52 -3.05 -10.44
CA ARG A 66 1.89 -3.46 -11.80
C ARG A 66 0.76 -3.15 -12.78
N ASN A 67 1.05 -3.14 -14.07
CA ASN A 67 0.04 -2.83 -15.09
C ASN A 67 -1.16 -3.81 -15.01
N PRO A 68 -2.41 -3.34 -14.84
CA PRO A 68 -3.57 -4.24 -14.79
C PRO A 68 -3.78 -5.04 -16.08
N ASP A 69 -3.36 -4.52 -17.24
CA ASP A 69 -3.57 -5.17 -18.55
C ASP A 69 -2.73 -6.43 -18.75
N CYS A 70 -1.72 -6.68 -17.90
CA CYS A 70 -0.86 -7.86 -17.98
C CYS A 70 -1.20 -8.93 -16.93
N ILE A 71 -2.20 -8.69 -16.09
CA ILE A 71 -2.67 -9.66 -15.09
C ILE A 71 -3.32 -10.84 -15.83
N PRO A 72 -2.92 -12.10 -15.55
CA PRO A 72 -3.61 -13.25 -16.13
C PRO A 72 -5.11 -13.26 -15.77
N GLU A 73 -5.96 -13.54 -16.75
CA GLU A 73 -7.42 -13.46 -16.58
C GLU A 73 -7.96 -14.38 -15.47
N ASP A 74 -7.27 -15.48 -15.21
CA ASP A 74 -7.60 -16.50 -14.21
C ASP A 74 -6.84 -16.35 -12.89
N PHE A 75 -5.94 -15.36 -12.77
CA PHE A 75 -5.22 -15.12 -11.53
C PHE A 75 -6.17 -14.61 -10.43
N ASN A 76 -6.11 -15.25 -9.25
CA ASN A 76 -6.87 -14.83 -8.09
C ASN A 76 -6.12 -13.72 -7.34
N LEU A 77 -6.50 -12.46 -7.56
CA LEU A 77 -5.91 -11.29 -6.89
C LEU A 77 -6.00 -11.37 -5.36
N GLY A 78 -6.97 -12.11 -4.82
CA GLY A 78 -7.10 -12.33 -3.38
C GLY A 78 -5.97 -13.16 -2.74
N THR A 79 -5.22 -13.94 -3.53
CA THR A 79 -4.03 -14.66 -3.02
C THR A 79 -2.80 -13.76 -2.90
N PHE A 80 -2.90 -12.52 -3.38
CA PHE A 80 -1.91 -11.45 -3.32
C PHE A 80 -0.61 -11.72 -4.10
N PHE A 81 0.11 -12.79 -3.78
CA PHE A 81 1.39 -13.14 -4.39
C PHE A 81 1.25 -14.01 -5.64
N ASP A 82 1.97 -13.64 -6.69
CA ASP A 82 2.23 -14.45 -7.89
C ASP A 82 3.74 -14.66 -8.07
N LEU A 83 4.23 -15.72 -7.44
CA LEU A 83 5.64 -16.07 -7.42
C LEU A 83 6.07 -16.74 -8.74
N PRO A 84 7.34 -16.58 -9.17
CA PRO A 84 7.85 -17.15 -10.42
C PRO A 84 8.12 -18.67 -10.31
N ILE A 85 7.11 -19.47 -9.98
CA ILE A 85 7.22 -20.93 -9.84
C ILE A 85 7.10 -21.63 -11.20
N ASN A 86 6.13 -21.23 -12.02
CA ASN A 86 5.81 -21.84 -13.32
C ASN A 86 5.82 -20.83 -14.49
N GLY A 87 6.56 -19.73 -14.33
CA GLY A 87 6.61 -18.64 -15.29
C GLY A 87 7.22 -17.40 -14.64
N PRO A 88 7.12 -16.22 -15.28
CA PRO A 88 7.63 -15.00 -14.68
C PRO A 88 6.78 -14.49 -13.50
N GLY A 89 5.55 -15.02 -13.32
CA GLY A 89 4.59 -14.54 -12.31
C GLY A 89 4.36 -13.04 -12.44
N ALA A 90 4.16 -12.36 -11.31
CA ALA A 90 4.02 -10.90 -11.30
C ALA A 90 5.26 -10.17 -11.83
N PHE A 91 6.45 -10.77 -11.78
CA PHE A 91 7.67 -10.14 -12.31
C PHE A 91 7.68 -10.03 -13.85
N GLY A 92 6.79 -10.74 -14.55
CA GLY A 92 6.58 -10.58 -15.99
C GLY A 92 5.85 -9.28 -16.36
N CYS A 93 5.25 -8.63 -15.37
CA CYS A 93 4.51 -7.39 -15.52
C CYS A 93 5.35 -6.19 -15.11
N GLU A 94 5.25 -5.10 -15.89
CA GLU A 94 5.93 -3.84 -15.58
C GLU A 94 5.54 -3.34 -14.17
N LEU A 95 6.56 -3.02 -13.36
CA LEU A 95 6.37 -2.40 -12.05
C LEU A 95 6.15 -0.90 -12.24
N LEU A 96 5.10 -0.37 -11.61
CA LEU A 96 4.64 1.01 -11.73
C LEU A 96 5.01 1.88 -10.52
N ILE A 97 5.64 1.26 -9.52
CA ILE A 97 6.13 1.88 -8.30
C ILE A 97 7.65 1.72 -8.20
N GLU A 98 8.28 2.64 -7.49
CA GLU A 98 9.69 2.59 -7.11
C GLU A 98 9.84 2.87 -5.62
N GLY A 99 11.00 2.56 -5.06
CA GLY A 99 11.28 2.84 -3.66
C GLY A 99 12.33 1.92 -3.10
N HIS A 100 12.16 1.52 -1.84
CA HIS A 100 13.11 0.63 -1.18
C HIS A 100 12.49 -0.26 -0.12
N GLU A 101 13.19 -1.37 0.12
CA GLU A 101 12.90 -2.35 1.15
C GLU A 101 14.03 -2.33 2.18
N LEU A 102 13.70 -2.48 3.46
CA LEU A 102 14.66 -2.71 4.54
C LEU A 102 14.53 -4.13 5.04
N TRP A 103 15.64 -4.86 5.02
CA TRP A 103 15.72 -6.27 5.38
C TRP A 103 16.62 -6.45 6.61
N ALA A 104 16.39 -7.51 7.38
CA ALA A 104 17.31 -7.85 8.47
C ALA A 104 18.60 -8.46 7.91
N ASN A 105 18.44 -9.45 7.02
CA ASN A 105 19.51 -10.22 6.39
C ASN A 105 19.40 -10.26 4.86
N GLY A 106 18.21 -10.04 4.31
CA GLY A 106 17.96 -9.93 2.87
C GLY A 106 17.09 -11.05 2.28
N PRO A 107 16.74 -10.94 0.99
CA PRO A 107 15.95 -11.94 0.28
C PRO A 107 16.60 -13.32 0.30
N GLY A 108 15.79 -14.37 0.47
CA GLY A 108 16.25 -15.76 0.54
C GLY A 108 16.77 -16.21 1.91
N VAL A 109 16.96 -15.26 2.84
CA VAL A 109 17.21 -15.53 4.27
C VAL A 109 15.98 -15.15 5.08
N ASP A 110 15.49 -13.92 4.91
CA ASP A 110 14.27 -13.46 5.56
C ASP A 110 13.04 -13.83 4.72
N PRO A 111 11.88 -14.11 5.35
CA PRO A 111 10.62 -14.34 4.66
C PRO A 111 10.05 -13.08 3.97
N GLY A 112 10.52 -11.89 4.34
CA GLY A 112 10.11 -10.60 3.76
C GLY A 112 10.87 -9.43 4.39
N PRO A 113 10.71 -8.21 3.85
CA PRO A 113 11.33 -7.03 4.42
C PRO A 113 10.64 -6.58 5.72
N LEU A 114 11.40 -5.94 6.60
CA LEU A 114 10.90 -5.29 7.82
C LEU A 114 10.11 -4.01 7.52
N TYR A 115 10.46 -3.33 6.43
CA TYR A 115 9.84 -2.08 5.99
C TYR A 115 9.92 -1.92 4.47
N VAL A 116 8.90 -1.30 3.88
CA VAL A 116 8.87 -0.93 2.48
C VAL A 116 8.39 0.52 2.35
N LEU A 117 9.11 1.32 1.56
CA LEU A 117 8.64 2.60 1.04
C LEU A 117 8.40 2.46 -0.45
N SER A 118 7.20 2.80 -0.92
CA SER A 118 6.81 2.78 -2.33
C SER A 118 6.29 4.13 -2.77
N ARG A 119 6.60 4.55 -4.00
CA ARG A 119 6.16 5.81 -4.63
C ARG A 119 5.86 5.60 -6.11
N ASN A 120 5.17 6.56 -6.75
CA ASN A 120 5.00 6.55 -8.21
C ASN A 120 6.35 6.45 -8.94
N MET A 121 6.51 5.44 -9.79
CA MET A 121 7.52 5.45 -10.85
C MET A 121 6.97 6.06 -12.14
N THR A 122 5.65 5.94 -12.34
CA THR A 122 4.90 6.53 -13.47
C THR A 122 3.96 7.63 -13.00
N PRO A 123 3.70 8.68 -13.81
CA PRO A 123 2.72 9.72 -13.47
C PRO A 123 1.26 9.25 -13.47
N ASN A 124 0.99 8.00 -13.87
CA ASN A 124 -0.35 7.45 -14.02
C ASN A 124 -0.49 6.09 -13.33
N LEU A 125 -0.17 5.99 -12.05
CA LEU A 125 -0.34 4.75 -11.29
C LEU A 125 -1.84 4.38 -11.21
N PRO A 126 -2.28 3.21 -11.69
CA PRO A 126 -3.69 2.84 -11.67
C PRO A 126 -4.19 2.63 -10.24
N VAL A 127 -5.31 3.27 -9.93
CA VAL A 127 -6.05 3.08 -8.69
C VAL A 127 -7.51 2.93 -9.04
N TRP A 128 -8.09 1.76 -8.76
CA TRP A 128 -9.50 1.51 -9.02
C TRP A 128 -10.31 1.63 -7.74
N PHE A 129 -11.56 2.04 -7.89
CA PHE A 129 -12.51 2.15 -6.80
C PHE A 129 -13.74 1.34 -7.13
N VAL A 130 -14.17 0.53 -6.19
CA VAL A 130 -15.38 -0.31 -6.30
C VAL A 130 -16.17 -0.19 -5.02
N SER A 131 -17.47 -0.47 -5.08
CA SER A 131 -18.31 -0.54 -3.89
C SER A 131 -17.75 -1.60 -2.95
N TRP A 132 -17.56 -1.25 -1.67
CA TRP A 132 -17.08 -2.22 -0.69
C TRP A 132 -17.98 -3.45 -0.63
N ARG A 133 -19.30 -3.26 -0.67
CA ARG A 133 -20.28 -4.35 -0.64
C ARG A 133 -20.10 -5.32 -1.81
N GLU A 134 -19.81 -4.80 -3.01
CA GLU A 134 -19.61 -5.63 -4.19
C GLU A 134 -18.29 -6.40 -4.13
N LEU A 135 -17.21 -5.73 -3.70
CA LEU A 135 -15.91 -6.38 -3.52
C LEU A 135 -15.96 -7.45 -2.42
N GLN A 136 -16.63 -7.17 -1.31
CA GLN A 136 -16.83 -8.13 -0.23
C GLN A 136 -17.58 -9.38 -0.72
N ALA A 137 -18.60 -9.21 -1.56
CA ALA A 137 -19.30 -10.33 -2.17
C ALA A 137 -18.39 -11.18 -3.08
N LEU A 138 -17.42 -10.56 -3.78
CA LEU A 138 -16.41 -11.33 -4.53
C LEU A 138 -15.49 -12.11 -3.59
N PHE A 139 -15.08 -11.53 -2.47
CA PHE A 139 -14.27 -12.24 -1.46
C PHE A 139 -15.01 -13.45 -0.88
N ASP A 140 -16.31 -13.35 -0.64
CA ASP A 140 -17.12 -14.46 -0.16
C ASP A 140 -17.18 -15.65 -1.14
N THR A 141 -16.87 -15.42 -2.43
CA THR A 141 -16.73 -16.51 -3.43
C THR A 141 -15.37 -17.21 -3.38
N GLY A 142 -14.38 -16.62 -2.70
CA GLY A 142 -13.01 -17.11 -2.60
C GLY A 142 -12.13 -16.83 -3.82
N THR A 143 -12.64 -16.17 -4.87
CA THR A 143 -11.86 -15.82 -6.07
C THR A 143 -12.17 -14.40 -6.54
N VAL A 144 -11.13 -13.60 -6.71
CA VAL A 144 -11.22 -12.24 -7.27
C VAL A 144 -10.29 -12.14 -8.48
N THR A 145 -10.84 -12.26 -9.68
CA THR A 145 -10.07 -12.06 -10.92
C THR A 145 -10.15 -10.62 -11.39
N ILE A 146 -9.23 -10.23 -12.29
CA ILE A 146 -9.29 -8.91 -12.93
C ILE A 146 -10.61 -8.71 -13.68
N GLY A 147 -11.06 -9.70 -14.44
CA GLY A 147 -12.34 -9.64 -15.15
C GLY A 147 -13.57 -9.52 -14.23
N ALA A 148 -13.53 -10.14 -13.05
CA ALA A 148 -14.60 -10.00 -12.06
C ALA A 148 -14.67 -8.56 -11.51
N LEU A 149 -13.52 -7.93 -11.25
CA LEU A 149 -13.46 -6.53 -10.85
C LEU A 149 -13.97 -5.60 -11.97
N GLU A 150 -13.58 -5.88 -13.22
CA GLU A 150 -14.02 -5.11 -14.38
C GLU A 150 -15.51 -5.19 -14.67
N ALA A 151 -16.15 -6.29 -14.29
CA ALA A 151 -17.58 -6.49 -14.41
C ALA A 151 -18.40 -5.81 -13.32
N LEU A 152 -17.76 -5.27 -12.26
CA LEU A 152 -18.50 -4.61 -11.17
C LEU A 152 -19.19 -3.33 -11.66
N PRO A 153 -20.51 -3.18 -11.46
CA PRO A 153 -21.24 -1.99 -11.88
C PRO A 153 -20.74 -0.70 -11.23
N SER A 154 -20.16 -0.80 -10.03
CA SER A 154 -19.61 0.33 -9.30
C SER A 154 -18.21 0.73 -9.72
N LEU A 155 -17.55 0.01 -10.63
CA LEU A 155 -16.16 0.26 -10.98
C LEU A 155 -15.94 1.70 -11.47
N VAL A 156 -15.05 2.39 -10.77
CA VAL A 156 -14.49 3.69 -11.16
C VAL A 156 -12.98 3.55 -11.31
N ARG A 157 -12.47 3.74 -12.52
CA ARG A 157 -11.03 3.73 -12.78
C ARG A 157 -10.42 5.11 -12.48
N GLY A 158 -9.22 5.11 -11.93
CA GLY A 158 -8.46 6.32 -11.65
C GLY A 158 -6.95 6.12 -11.87
N TRP A 159 -6.24 7.24 -11.93
CA TRP A 159 -4.79 7.28 -12.07
C TRP A 159 -4.20 8.31 -11.11
N ALA A 160 -3.35 7.83 -10.20
CA ALA A 160 -2.62 8.66 -9.25
C ALA A 160 -1.37 9.27 -9.91
N TRP A 161 -1.21 10.58 -9.77
CA TRP A 161 0.06 11.27 -10.07
C TRP A 161 0.92 11.45 -8.81
N SER A 162 0.34 11.19 -7.63
CA SER A 162 1.02 11.18 -6.35
C SER A 162 0.54 9.98 -5.55
N PHE A 163 1.48 9.17 -5.08
CA PHE A 163 1.31 7.94 -4.34
C PHE A 163 2.54 7.79 -3.45
N GLU A 164 2.29 7.55 -2.17
CA GLU A 164 3.30 7.05 -1.25
C GLU A 164 2.65 5.99 -0.37
N GLU A 165 3.38 4.89 -0.19
CA GLU A 165 3.05 3.84 0.77
C GLU A 165 4.26 3.57 1.66
N GLN A 166 4.04 3.56 2.96
CA GLN A 166 4.99 3.13 3.97
C GLN A 166 4.39 1.92 4.67
N LEU A 167 5.06 0.78 4.54
CA LEU A 167 4.55 -0.51 4.98
C LEU A 167 5.53 -1.14 5.97
N HIS A 168 5.01 -1.57 7.11
CA HIS A 168 5.61 -2.54 8.00
C HIS A 168 4.83 -3.85 7.82
N PRO A 169 5.34 -4.81 7.00
CA PRO A 169 4.55 -5.95 6.56
C PRO A 169 4.06 -6.82 7.72
N ASN A 170 2.80 -7.26 7.62
CA ASN A 170 2.22 -8.15 8.60
C ASN A 170 2.90 -9.53 8.57
N GLY A 171 2.99 -10.18 9.74
CA GLY A 171 3.72 -11.44 9.91
C GLY A 171 5.25 -11.33 9.88
N ILE A 172 5.80 -10.16 9.50
CA ILE A 172 7.25 -9.90 9.47
C ILE A 172 7.65 -8.84 10.49
N ALA A 173 7.02 -7.66 10.43
CA ALA A 173 7.34 -6.56 11.31
C ALA A 173 6.75 -6.79 12.73
N PRO A 174 7.47 -6.42 13.81
CA PRO A 174 6.98 -6.56 15.18
C PRO A 174 5.69 -5.76 15.47
N ASP A 175 5.52 -4.61 14.79
CA ASP A 175 4.31 -3.79 14.83
C ASP A 175 3.83 -3.55 13.38
N PRO A 176 2.92 -4.38 12.86
CA PRO A 176 2.37 -4.20 11.52
C PRO A 176 1.64 -2.85 11.39
N ALA A 177 1.98 -2.12 10.34
CA ALA A 177 1.45 -0.79 10.09
C ALA A 177 1.50 -0.45 8.60
N ILE A 178 0.57 0.40 8.17
CA ILE A 178 0.65 1.02 6.86
C ILE A 178 0.20 2.48 6.93
N THR A 179 0.92 3.33 6.21
CA THR A 179 0.42 4.65 5.81
C THR A 179 0.46 4.72 4.29
N MET A 180 -0.69 5.00 3.67
CA MET A 180 -0.83 5.15 2.23
C MET A 180 -1.55 6.46 1.93
N ASN A 181 -1.02 7.23 0.98
CA ASN A 181 -1.67 8.41 0.46
C ASN A 181 -1.62 8.38 -1.06
N ALA A 182 -2.73 8.71 -1.72
CA ALA A 182 -2.77 8.83 -3.16
C ALA A 182 -3.72 9.96 -3.63
N TYR A 183 -3.31 10.66 -4.67
CA TYR A 183 -4.09 11.73 -5.30
C TYR A 183 -4.04 11.60 -6.81
N GLY A 184 -5.19 11.73 -7.45
CA GLY A 184 -5.29 11.48 -8.87
C GLY A 184 -6.54 11.97 -9.55
N ARG A 185 -6.67 11.53 -10.80
CA ARG A 185 -7.86 11.78 -11.63
C ARG A 185 -8.68 10.51 -11.77
N LEU A 186 -9.98 10.70 -11.96
CA LEU A 186 -10.92 9.64 -12.30
C LEU A 186 -11.18 9.61 -13.81
N GLU A 187 -11.53 8.44 -14.31
CA GLU A 187 -12.16 8.27 -15.60
C GLU A 187 -13.41 9.17 -15.67
N GLY A 188 -13.61 9.86 -16.80
CA GLY A 188 -14.67 10.88 -16.93
C GLY A 188 -14.33 12.28 -16.38
N GLY A 189 -13.13 12.48 -15.83
CA GLY A 189 -12.55 13.82 -15.58
C GLY A 189 -12.76 14.40 -14.18
N GLY A 190 -13.03 13.56 -13.18
CA GLY A 190 -13.04 13.91 -11.76
C GLY A 190 -11.67 13.78 -11.09
N ARG A 191 -11.63 13.88 -9.76
CA ARG A 191 -10.45 13.68 -8.92
C ARG A 191 -10.74 12.70 -7.80
N PHE A 192 -9.68 12.09 -7.26
CA PHE A 192 -9.78 11.34 -6.02
C PHE A 192 -8.69 11.73 -5.03
N GLU A 193 -9.00 11.47 -3.75
CA GLU A 193 -8.06 11.46 -2.65
C GLU A 193 -8.24 10.13 -1.90
N LEU A 194 -7.12 9.48 -1.60
CA LEU A 194 -7.04 8.27 -0.79
C LEU A 194 -6.05 8.55 0.34
N GLY A 195 -6.48 8.32 1.56
CA GLY A 195 -5.64 8.25 2.74
C GLY A 195 -5.96 6.98 3.51
N TRP A 196 -4.95 6.24 3.92
CA TRP A 196 -5.10 5.08 4.80
C TRP A 196 -3.99 5.10 5.84
N HIS A 197 -4.37 4.96 7.10
CA HIS A 197 -3.45 4.82 8.21
C HIS A 197 -3.94 3.67 9.10
N PHE A 198 -3.16 2.60 9.13
CA PHE A 198 -3.38 1.44 9.97
C PHE A 198 -2.15 1.22 10.87
N GLN A 199 -2.40 0.90 12.14
CA GLN A 199 -1.37 0.49 13.07
C GLN A 199 -1.94 -0.52 14.07
N ALA A 200 -1.41 -1.74 14.04
CA ALA A 200 -1.92 -2.86 14.83
C ALA A 200 -1.80 -2.60 16.35
N SER A 201 -0.62 -2.19 16.83
CA SER A 201 -0.39 -1.94 18.26
C SER A 201 -1.28 -0.85 18.86
N ALA A 202 -1.70 0.11 18.04
CA ALA A 202 -2.56 1.22 18.45
C ALA A 202 -4.06 0.94 18.24
N GLY A 203 -4.41 -0.17 17.58
CA GLY A 203 -5.80 -0.47 17.18
C GLY A 203 -6.38 0.60 16.25
N LEU A 204 -5.53 1.24 15.43
CA LEU A 204 -5.93 2.29 14.51
C LEU A 204 -6.15 1.72 13.12
N ASP A 205 -7.30 2.06 12.53
CA ASP A 205 -7.59 1.89 11.11
C ASP A 205 -8.43 3.07 10.62
N ILE A 206 -7.79 4.00 9.93
CA ILE A 206 -8.39 5.24 9.44
C ILE A 206 -8.26 5.24 7.93
N VAL A 207 -9.40 5.20 7.24
CA VAL A 207 -9.45 5.29 5.78
C VAL A 207 -10.30 6.48 5.35
N GLU A 208 -9.71 7.32 4.51
CA GLU A 208 -10.39 8.38 3.78
C GLU A 208 -10.35 8.09 2.29
N ILE A 209 -11.52 7.93 1.68
CA ILE A 209 -11.66 7.85 0.21
C ILE A 209 -12.66 8.92 -0.19
N LYS A 210 -12.21 9.85 -1.06
CA LYS A 210 -13.03 10.94 -1.59
C LYS A 210 -12.99 10.87 -3.10
N LEU A 211 -14.13 10.61 -3.73
CA LEU A 211 -14.29 10.68 -5.18
C LEU A 211 -15.06 11.96 -5.51
N SER A 212 -14.41 12.88 -6.24
CA SER A 212 -14.99 14.16 -6.67
C SER A 212 -15.23 14.13 -8.17
N PRO A 213 -16.47 13.93 -8.64
CA PRO A 213 -16.79 13.95 -10.05
C PRO A 213 -16.39 15.29 -10.68
N LYS A 214 -16.18 15.30 -12.00
CA LYS A 214 -16.03 16.55 -12.73
C LYS A 214 -17.29 17.39 -12.50
N THR A 215 -17.17 18.52 -11.80
CA THR A 215 -18.22 19.53 -11.82
C THR A 215 -18.37 19.95 -13.27
N LYS A 216 -19.52 19.65 -13.89
CA LYS A 216 -19.93 20.41 -15.08
C LYS A 216 -19.90 21.85 -14.62
N GLY A 217 -19.00 22.65 -15.19
CA GLY A 217 -18.95 24.07 -14.88
C GLY A 217 -20.38 24.59 -14.94
N ALA A 218 -20.80 25.32 -13.90
CA ALA A 218 -22.04 26.08 -13.97
C ALA A 218 -21.99 26.83 -15.29
N ASP A 219 -22.87 26.46 -16.22
CA ASP A 219 -22.92 27.09 -17.53
C ASP A 219 -23.14 28.59 -17.27
N PRO A 220 -22.21 29.49 -17.65
CA PRO A 220 -22.43 30.93 -17.45
C PRO A 220 -23.62 31.44 -18.27
N LYS A 221 -24.23 30.59 -19.11
CA LYS A 221 -25.36 30.90 -19.99
C LYS A 221 -26.68 30.33 -19.52
N ALA A 222 -27.01 30.49 -18.24
CA ALA A 222 -28.40 30.44 -17.77
C ALA A 222 -28.89 31.82 -17.29
N CYS A 223 -28.49 32.90 -17.97
CA CYS A 223 -29.29 34.13 -18.00
C CYS A 223 -30.18 34.06 -19.25
N ASN A 224 -31.24 33.26 -19.19
CA ASN A 224 -32.34 33.40 -20.14
C ASN A 224 -32.96 34.78 -19.90
N ALA A 225 -32.71 35.68 -20.84
CA ALA A 225 -33.35 36.98 -20.90
C ALA A 225 -34.87 36.80 -20.95
N VAL A 226 -35.54 37.00 -19.81
CA VAL A 226 -36.94 37.40 -19.83
C VAL A 226 -36.94 38.86 -20.26
N PRO A 227 -37.63 39.24 -21.36
CA PRO A 227 -37.75 40.64 -21.74
C PRO A 227 -38.42 41.40 -20.59
N GLY A 228 -37.69 42.32 -19.96
CA GLY A 228 -38.27 43.28 -19.01
C GLY A 228 -37.80 43.25 -17.56
N LYS A 229 -36.83 42.42 -17.14
CA LYS A 229 -36.21 42.57 -15.80
C LYS A 229 -34.69 42.47 -15.84
N SER A 230 -34.04 43.62 -15.70
CA SER A 230 -32.60 43.77 -15.51
C SER A 230 -32.23 43.69 -14.03
N SER A 231 -31.58 42.61 -13.60
CA SER A 231 -30.64 42.65 -12.47
C SER A 231 -29.85 41.35 -12.32
N CYS A 232 -28.69 41.26 -12.98
CA CYS A 232 -27.59 40.42 -12.48
C CYS A 232 -26.70 41.30 -11.58
N PRO A 233 -26.23 40.79 -10.43
CA PRO A 233 -25.32 41.55 -9.56
C PRO A 233 -23.94 41.69 -10.23
N PRO A 234 -23.27 42.84 -10.07
CA PRO A 234 -21.94 43.06 -10.64
C PRO A 234 -20.91 42.17 -9.93
N GLY A 235 -20.21 41.35 -10.72
CA GLY A 235 -19.04 40.62 -10.29
C GLY A 235 -17.97 41.57 -9.76
N ARG A 236 -17.37 41.21 -8.63
CA ARG A 236 -16.30 41.97 -7.98
C ARG A 236 -14.98 41.73 -8.76
N PRO A 237 -14.19 42.78 -9.06
CA PRO A 237 -13.00 42.64 -9.91
C PRO A 237 -11.76 42.18 -9.12
N LYS A 238 -10.96 41.35 -9.83
CA LYS A 238 -9.56 40.90 -9.67
C LYS A 238 -8.94 40.80 -8.28
#